data_AF-A0A940ZZP9-F1
#
_entry.id   AF-A0A940ZZP9-F1
#
_cell.length_a   1.000
_cell.length_b   1.000
_cell.length_c   1.000
_cell.angle_alpha   90.00
_cell.angle_beta   90.00
_cell.angle_gamma   90.00
#
_symmetry.space_group_name_H-M   'P 1'
#
loop_
_entity.id
_entity.type
_entity.pdbx_description
1 polymer ?
#
loop_
_entity_poly.entity_id
_entity_poly.type
_entity_poly.pdbx_seq_one_letter_code
_entity_poly.pdbx_strand_id
1 'polypeptide(L)'
;MTTTFKAKTRSLVVVGGLLLLMGLAFTSVVQAASLTNAEKYWLTYMREEEKLARDVYLVLYDKWRLAIFSNISQSEQTHMDAIRTLLDRYGLPDPAKAEVGAFTDPALQAAYDKLIAQGSVSDVEALKAGVTIEETDIDDLGVAIDAATRKDIKTVYNNLLQGSLNHLKAFVSNLAKYGVTYEP
;
A
#
# COMPACT_ATOMS: atom_id res chain seq x y z
N MET A 1 -19.54 6.89 25.16
CA MET A 1 -18.13 7.34 25.22
C MET A 1 -17.50 6.93 23.91
N THR A 2 -17.42 7.86 22.98
CA THR A 2 -16.84 7.67 21.65
C THR A 2 -15.39 8.14 21.73
N THR A 3 -14.45 7.25 21.43
CA THR A 3 -13.02 7.56 21.37
C THR A 3 -12.62 7.75 19.91
N THR A 4 -12.24 8.97 19.57
CA THR A 4 -11.68 9.39 18.27
C THR A 4 -10.16 9.41 18.35
N PHE A 5 -9.46 8.97 17.31
CA PHE A 5 -8.00 9.03 17.19
C PHE A 5 -7.58 9.99 16.06
N LYS A 6 -6.48 10.73 16.25
CA LYS A 6 -5.92 11.65 15.24
C LYS A 6 -4.39 11.70 15.38
N ALA A 7 -3.66 11.52 14.27
CA ALA A 7 -2.20 11.67 14.22
C ALA A 7 -1.77 12.99 13.54
N LYS A 8 -0.58 13.48 13.89
CA LYS A 8 -0.09 14.86 13.62
C LYS A 8 1.17 14.87 12.73
N THR A 9 1.21 15.83 11.82
CA THR A 9 2.24 16.11 10.80
C THR A 9 3.54 16.72 11.34
N ARG A 10 4.64 16.57 10.57
CA ARG A 10 5.86 17.40 10.66
C ARG A 10 6.41 17.77 9.28
N SER A 11 6.72 19.05 9.09
CA SER A 11 7.48 19.61 7.96
C SER A 11 8.96 19.78 8.33
N LEU A 12 9.86 19.69 7.35
CA LEU A 12 11.20 20.27 7.44
C LEU A 12 11.58 20.94 6.11
N VAL A 13 12.01 22.20 6.24
CA VAL A 13 12.52 23.08 5.19
C VAL A 13 14.05 22.97 5.13
N VAL A 14 14.65 22.98 3.93
CA VAL A 14 16.06 23.35 3.73
C VAL A 14 16.17 24.28 2.51
N VAL A 15 16.86 25.42 2.71
CA VAL A 15 17.09 26.50 1.75
C VAL A 15 18.54 26.48 1.27
N GLY A 16 18.73 26.66 -0.05
CA GLY A 16 19.71 27.60 -0.63
C GLY A 16 21.13 27.12 -0.95
N GLY A 17 21.55 27.30 -2.22
CA GLY A 17 22.96 27.29 -2.63
C GLY A 17 23.15 27.32 -4.15
N LEU A 18 23.87 28.33 -4.66
CA LEU A 18 23.86 28.89 -6.01
C LEU A 18 25.04 28.45 -6.93
N LEU A 19 24.76 28.32 -8.24
CA LEU A 19 25.58 28.38 -9.48
C LEU A 19 26.95 27.67 -9.64
N LEU A 20 27.07 26.92 -10.75
CA LEU A 20 28.16 27.08 -11.74
C LEU A 20 27.70 26.63 -13.14
N LEU A 21 27.88 27.49 -14.15
CA LEU A 21 27.60 27.24 -15.57
C LEU A 21 28.81 26.61 -16.26
N MET A 22 28.64 25.46 -16.89
CA MET A 22 29.60 24.90 -17.86
C MET A 22 28.83 24.13 -18.95
N GLY A 23 29.05 24.49 -20.21
CA GLY A 23 28.28 24.01 -21.36
C GLY A 23 28.53 22.55 -21.71
N LEU A 24 27.47 21.83 -22.08
CA LEU A 24 27.50 20.45 -22.58
C LEU A 24 26.56 20.33 -23.78
N ALA A 25 27.05 19.69 -24.83
CA ALA A 25 26.32 19.39 -26.04
C ALA A 25 25.07 18.54 -25.73
N PHE A 26 23.91 18.99 -26.19
CA PHE A 26 22.67 18.22 -26.12
C PHE A 26 22.67 17.16 -27.23
N THR A 27 23.29 16.02 -26.97
CA THR A 27 22.82 14.77 -27.57
C THR A 27 21.62 14.32 -26.74
N SER A 28 20.41 14.63 -27.20
CA SER A 28 19.17 14.07 -26.66
C SER A 28 19.07 12.59 -27.04
N VAL A 29 19.94 11.79 -26.45
CA VAL A 29 19.62 10.39 -26.19
C VAL A 29 18.47 10.47 -25.20
N VAL A 30 17.28 10.03 -25.61
CA VAL A 30 16.17 9.80 -24.68
C VAL A 30 16.60 8.63 -23.80
N GLN A 31 17.49 8.89 -22.85
CA GLN A 31 17.71 8.04 -21.70
C GLN A 31 16.37 8.05 -21.00
N ALA A 32 15.66 6.92 -20.99
CA ALA A 32 14.52 6.76 -20.10
C ALA A 32 14.98 7.22 -18.72
N ALA A 33 14.44 8.35 -18.24
CA ALA A 33 14.92 8.97 -17.02
C ALA A 33 14.90 7.93 -15.91
N SER A 34 16.06 7.71 -15.28
CA SER A 34 16.18 6.77 -14.17
C SER A 34 15.18 7.14 -13.07
N LEU A 35 14.58 6.14 -12.43
CA LEU A 35 13.68 6.38 -11.31
C LEU A 35 14.34 7.25 -10.23
N THR A 36 13.56 8.17 -9.67
CA THR A 36 13.93 8.90 -8.46
C THR A 36 14.06 7.94 -7.27
N ASN A 37 14.78 8.34 -6.22
CA ASN A 37 14.87 7.51 -5.01
C ASN A 37 13.50 7.29 -4.35
N ALA A 38 12.61 8.29 -4.41
CA ALA A 38 11.26 8.17 -3.90
C ALA A 38 10.42 7.14 -4.68
N GLU A 39 10.50 7.13 -6.01
CA GLU A 39 9.82 6.12 -6.83
C GLU A 39 10.33 4.70 -6.57
N LYS A 40 11.65 4.54 -6.37
CA LYS A 40 12.21 3.24 -6.01
C LYS A 40 11.70 2.76 -4.66
N TYR A 41 11.73 3.65 -3.66
CA TYR A 41 11.23 3.36 -2.31
C TYR A 41 9.76 2.94 -2.34
N TRP A 42 8.90 3.75 -2.95
CA TRP A 42 7.47 3.47 -2.98
C TRP A 42 7.14 2.21 -3.78
N LEU A 43 7.83 1.94 -4.90
CA LEU A 43 7.60 0.69 -5.63
C LEU A 43 7.92 -0.54 -4.78
N THR A 44 9.01 -0.50 -4.01
CA THR A 44 9.37 -1.61 -3.12
C THR A 44 8.45 -1.72 -1.91
N TYR A 45 8.05 -0.59 -1.34
CA TYR A 45 7.17 -0.56 -0.17
C TYR A 45 5.75 -1.02 -0.51
N MET A 46 5.12 -0.41 -1.54
CA MET A 46 3.78 -0.80 -1.98
C MET A 46 3.71 -2.27 -2.40
N ARG A 47 4.80 -2.83 -2.96
CA ARG A 47 4.88 -4.26 -3.29
C ARG A 47 4.68 -5.15 -2.06
N GLU A 48 5.26 -4.79 -0.92
CA GLU A 48 5.11 -5.54 0.33
C GLU A 48 3.83 -5.16 1.09
N GLU A 49 3.32 -3.94 0.94
CA GLU A 49 2.06 -3.51 1.55
C GLU A 49 0.85 -4.25 0.94
N GLU A 50 0.77 -4.35 -0.39
CA GLU A 50 -0.25 -5.16 -1.08
C GLU A 50 -0.14 -6.65 -0.70
N LYS A 51 1.10 -7.13 -0.47
CA LYS A 51 1.33 -8.48 0.08
C LYS A 51 0.79 -8.61 1.50
N LEU A 52 0.95 -7.59 2.34
CA LEU A 52 0.42 -7.57 3.70
C LEU A 52 -1.10 -7.69 3.68
N ALA A 53 -1.76 -6.88 2.84
CA ALA A 53 -3.21 -6.96 2.66
C ALA A 53 -3.64 -8.37 2.24
N ARG A 54 -3.05 -8.91 1.17
CA ARG A 54 -3.32 -10.27 0.68
C ARG A 54 -3.15 -11.32 1.78
N ASP A 55 -2.00 -11.32 2.46
CA ASP A 55 -1.63 -12.35 3.42
C ASP A 55 -2.51 -12.30 4.66
N VAL A 56 -2.85 -11.11 5.17
CA VAL A 56 -3.82 -10.96 6.27
C VAL A 56 -5.17 -11.53 5.84
N TYR A 57 -5.64 -11.20 4.64
CA TYR A 57 -6.94 -11.68 4.16
C TYR A 57 -6.97 -13.19 3.93
N LEU A 58 -5.89 -13.80 3.46
CA LEU A 58 -5.80 -15.26 3.35
C LEU A 58 -5.94 -15.93 4.73
N VAL A 59 -5.21 -15.44 5.74
CA VAL A 59 -5.24 -16.01 7.10
C VAL A 59 -6.62 -15.80 7.76
N LEU A 60 -7.21 -14.61 7.62
CA LEU A 60 -8.51 -14.31 8.21
C LEU A 60 -9.65 -15.02 7.47
N TYR A 61 -9.52 -15.28 6.16
CA TYR A 61 -10.45 -16.16 5.45
C TYR A 61 -10.41 -17.58 6.00
N ASP A 62 -9.22 -18.15 6.22
CA ASP A 62 -9.11 -19.50 6.74
C ASP A 62 -9.71 -19.65 8.14
N LYS A 63 -9.61 -18.60 8.96
CA LYS A 63 -10.15 -18.56 10.31
C LYS A 63 -11.68 -18.37 10.35
N TRP A 64 -12.19 -17.37 9.63
CA TRP A 64 -13.58 -16.91 9.78
C TRP A 64 -14.50 -17.33 8.63
N ARG A 65 -13.94 -17.77 7.51
CA ARG A 65 -14.66 -18.19 6.30
C ARG A 65 -15.61 -17.12 5.73
N LEU A 66 -15.36 -15.84 6.02
CA LEU A 66 -16.12 -14.73 5.42
C LEU A 66 -15.68 -14.52 3.97
N ALA A 67 -16.62 -14.61 3.03
CA ALA A 67 -16.34 -14.52 1.60
C ALA A 67 -15.62 -13.23 1.17
N ILE A 68 -15.80 -12.12 1.89
CA ILE A 68 -15.11 -10.86 1.62
C ILE A 68 -13.59 -11.02 1.61
N PHE A 69 -13.00 -11.77 2.56
CA PHE A 69 -11.55 -11.95 2.62
C PHE A 69 -11.01 -12.76 1.44
N SER A 70 -11.73 -13.81 1.02
CA SER A 70 -11.33 -14.59 -0.16
C SER A 70 -11.45 -13.79 -1.46
N ASN A 71 -12.47 -12.94 -1.59
CA ASN A 71 -12.65 -12.12 -2.79
C ASN A 71 -11.58 -11.02 -2.87
N ILE A 72 -11.32 -10.33 -1.76
CA ILE A 72 -10.39 -9.20 -1.74
C ILE A 72 -8.94 -9.68 -1.83
N SER A 73 -8.55 -10.78 -1.18
CA SER A 73 -7.19 -11.36 -1.37
C SER A 73 -6.84 -11.68 -2.83
N GLN A 74 -7.81 -12.05 -3.67
CA GLN A 74 -7.58 -12.23 -5.12
C GLN A 74 -7.35 -10.88 -5.83
N SER A 75 -8.00 -9.82 -5.38
CA SER A 75 -7.74 -8.45 -5.85
C SER A 75 -6.33 -8.01 -5.45
N GLU A 76 -5.92 -8.25 -4.20
CA GLU A 76 -4.57 -7.88 -3.74
C GLU A 76 -3.47 -8.64 -4.47
N GLN A 77 -3.72 -9.89 -4.85
CA GLN A 77 -2.80 -10.61 -5.74
C GLN A 77 -2.65 -9.87 -7.08
N THR A 78 -3.72 -9.30 -7.62
CA THR A 78 -3.68 -8.53 -8.87
C THR A 78 -2.92 -7.21 -8.68
N HIS A 79 -3.10 -6.52 -7.55
CA HIS A 79 -2.34 -5.31 -7.20
C HIS A 79 -0.84 -5.60 -7.08
N MET A 80 -0.51 -6.65 -6.32
CA MET A 80 0.84 -7.20 -6.19
C MET A 80 1.49 -7.43 -7.57
N ASP A 81 0.80 -8.10 -8.48
CA ASP A 81 1.32 -8.44 -9.81
C ASP A 81 1.52 -7.19 -10.69
N ALA A 82 0.66 -6.18 -10.54
CA ALA A 82 0.80 -4.89 -11.22
C ALA A 82 2.08 -4.16 -10.77
N ILE A 83 2.37 -4.12 -9.47
CA ILE A 83 3.62 -3.52 -8.97
C ILE A 83 4.83 -4.35 -9.38
N ARG A 84 4.74 -5.69 -9.34
CA ARG A 84 5.82 -6.57 -9.79
C ARG A 84 6.22 -6.27 -11.24
N THR A 85 5.24 -6.05 -12.11
CA THR A 85 5.47 -5.66 -13.51
C THR A 85 6.29 -4.36 -13.62
N LEU A 86 6.08 -3.39 -12.72
CA LEU A 86 6.87 -2.16 -12.67
C LEU A 86 8.28 -2.41 -12.12
N LEU A 87 8.43 -3.23 -11.07
CA LEU A 87 9.74 -3.61 -10.53
C LEU A 87 10.61 -4.27 -11.61
N ASP A 88 10.05 -5.24 -12.34
CA ASP A 88 10.75 -5.92 -13.44
C ASP A 88 11.09 -4.94 -14.57
N ARG A 89 10.16 -4.05 -14.95
CA ARG A 89 10.39 -3.02 -15.99
C ARG A 89 11.54 -2.09 -15.65
N TYR A 90 11.66 -1.69 -14.39
CA TYR A 90 12.69 -0.75 -13.94
C TYR A 90 13.94 -1.42 -13.38
N GLY A 91 14.03 -2.76 -13.43
CA GLY A 91 15.18 -3.53 -12.95
C GLY A 91 15.40 -3.42 -11.44
N LEU A 92 14.33 -3.27 -10.66
CA LEU A 92 14.39 -3.26 -9.20
C LEU A 92 14.24 -4.69 -8.64
N PRO A 93 14.95 -5.05 -7.56
CA PRO A 93 14.75 -6.33 -6.89
C PRO A 93 13.33 -6.40 -6.29
N ASP A 94 12.69 -7.57 -6.36
CA ASP A 94 11.40 -7.81 -5.69
C ASP A 94 11.63 -8.12 -4.20
N PRO A 95 11.14 -7.28 -3.27
CA PRO A 95 11.27 -7.53 -1.83
C PRO A 95 10.31 -8.60 -1.30
N ALA A 96 9.25 -8.93 -2.05
CA ALA A 96 8.20 -9.84 -1.59
C ALA A 96 8.70 -11.27 -1.46
N LYS A 97 8.69 -11.79 -0.22
CA LYS A 97 8.95 -13.20 0.08
C LYS A 97 7.79 -14.10 -0.37
N ALA A 98 8.08 -15.36 -0.64
CA ALA A 98 7.05 -16.31 -1.10
C ALA A 98 6.14 -16.75 0.06
N GLU A 99 6.67 -16.78 1.28
CA GLU A 99 5.97 -17.23 2.47
C GLU A 99 4.89 -16.22 2.92
N VAL A 100 3.71 -16.73 3.23
CA VAL A 100 2.62 -15.95 3.84
C VAL A 100 3.08 -15.42 5.20
N GLY A 101 2.89 -14.12 5.43
CA GLY A 101 3.23 -13.49 6.69
C GLY A 101 4.71 -13.18 6.90
N ALA A 102 5.55 -13.38 5.88
CA ALA A 102 6.96 -13.00 5.91
C ALA A 102 7.21 -11.72 5.10
N PHE A 103 7.82 -10.71 5.72
CA PHE A 103 8.15 -9.43 5.10
C PHE A 103 9.64 -9.13 5.21
N THR A 104 10.16 -8.36 4.25
CA THR A 104 11.52 -7.82 4.27
C THR A 104 11.55 -6.51 5.05
N ASP A 105 10.54 -5.65 4.86
CA ASP A 105 10.35 -4.46 5.68
C ASP A 105 9.89 -4.83 7.12
N PRO A 106 10.65 -4.42 8.16
CA PRO A 106 10.31 -4.76 9.54
C PRO A 106 9.07 -4.04 10.07
N ALA A 107 8.71 -2.87 9.54
CA ALA A 107 7.49 -2.17 9.92
C ALA A 107 6.26 -2.91 9.37
N LEU A 108 6.34 -3.40 8.12
CA LEU A 108 5.27 -4.24 7.54
C LEU A 108 5.16 -5.59 8.25
N GLN A 109 6.27 -6.20 8.67
CA GLN A 109 6.22 -7.40 9.52
C GLN A 109 5.46 -7.14 10.83
N ALA A 110 5.78 -6.04 11.52
CA ALA A 110 5.12 -5.68 12.77
C ALA A 110 3.63 -5.33 12.56
N ALA A 111 3.30 -4.68 11.44
CA ALA A 111 1.92 -4.39 11.08
C ALA A 111 1.13 -5.68 10.81
N TYR A 112 1.69 -6.63 10.05
CA TYR A 112 1.09 -7.94 9.83
C TYR A 112 0.80 -8.67 11.15
N ASP A 113 1.80 -8.78 12.03
CA ASP A 113 1.65 -9.46 13.32
C ASP A 113 0.53 -8.84 14.17
N LYS A 114 0.46 -7.50 14.20
CA LYS A 114 -0.59 -6.75 14.89
C LYS A 114 -1.98 -6.99 14.29
N LEU A 115 -2.10 -6.95 12.97
CA LEU A 115 -3.37 -7.12 12.27
C LEU A 115 -3.89 -8.56 12.37
N ILE A 116 -3.01 -9.56 12.34
CA ILE A 116 -3.39 -10.95 12.64
C ILE A 116 -3.86 -11.09 14.08
N ALA A 117 -3.15 -10.50 15.05
CA ALA A 117 -3.54 -10.54 16.45
C ALA A 117 -4.92 -9.90 16.67
N GLN A 118 -5.17 -8.72 16.10
CA GLN A 118 -6.47 -8.04 16.14
C GLN A 118 -7.56 -8.88 15.46
N GLY A 119 -7.35 -9.23 14.19
CA GLY A 119 -8.34 -9.93 13.39
C GLY A 119 -8.63 -11.35 13.88
N SER A 120 -7.77 -11.93 14.71
CA SER A 120 -8.01 -13.24 15.33
C SER A 120 -8.96 -13.20 16.53
N VAL A 121 -9.31 -12.02 17.04
CA VAL A 121 -10.18 -11.87 18.22
C VAL A 121 -11.63 -12.24 17.91
N SER A 122 -12.19 -11.70 16.83
CA SER A 122 -13.56 -11.96 16.38
C SER A 122 -13.70 -11.66 14.89
N ASP A 123 -14.80 -12.10 14.28
CA ASP A 123 -15.14 -11.74 12.90
C ASP A 123 -15.32 -10.22 12.72
N VAL A 124 -15.88 -9.53 13.71
CA VAL A 124 -15.96 -8.05 13.72
C VAL A 124 -14.57 -7.41 13.77
N GLU A 125 -13.67 -7.88 14.62
CA GLU A 125 -12.30 -7.34 14.67
C GLU A 125 -11.49 -7.67 13.41
N ALA A 126 -11.80 -8.80 12.75
CA ALA A 126 -11.23 -9.13 11.44
C ALA A 126 -11.67 -8.13 10.36
N LEU A 127 -12.96 -7.79 10.33
CA LEU A 127 -13.47 -6.79 9.37
C LEU A 127 -12.90 -5.39 9.66
N LYS A 128 -12.68 -5.04 10.93
CA LYS A 128 -11.99 -3.79 11.30
C LYS A 128 -10.52 -3.80 10.90
N ALA A 129 -9.82 -4.93 11.02
CA ALA A 129 -8.46 -5.07 10.52
C ALA A 129 -8.41 -4.83 9.00
N GLY A 130 -9.40 -5.32 8.25
CA GLY A 130 -9.58 -4.98 6.84
C GLY A 130 -9.75 -3.48 6.60
N VAL A 131 -10.64 -2.81 7.33
CA VAL A 131 -10.76 -1.33 7.26
C VAL A 131 -9.42 -0.63 7.50
N THR A 132 -8.68 -1.02 8.55
CA THR A 132 -7.39 -0.41 8.87
C THR A 132 -6.35 -0.60 7.76
N ILE A 133 -6.33 -1.77 7.12
CA ILE A 133 -5.45 -2.03 5.96
C ILE A 133 -5.79 -1.07 4.82
N GLU A 134 -7.06 -1.01 4.42
CA GLU A 134 -7.46 -0.21 3.26
C GLU A 134 -7.28 1.30 3.49
N GLU A 135 -7.49 1.79 4.72
CA GLU A 135 -7.20 3.19 5.05
C GLU A 135 -5.70 3.50 4.95
N THR A 136 -4.86 2.61 5.46
CA THR A 136 -3.39 2.79 5.42
C THR A 136 -2.92 2.79 3.98
N ASP A 137 -3.38 1.83 3.18
CA ASP A 137 -3.03 1.71 1.76
C ASP A 137 -3.49 2.93 0.94
N ILE A 138 -4.69 3.45 1.19
CA ILE A 138 -5.20 4.69 0.57
C ILE A 138 -4.29 5.89 0.88
N ASP A 139 -3.89 6.05 2.15
CA ASP A 139 -3.03 7.15 2.58
C ASP A 139 -1.62 7.04 1.96
N ASP A 140 -1.03 5.84 2.02
CA ASP A 140 0.31 5.58 1.50
C ASP A 140 0.35 5.69 -0.04
N LEU A 141 -0.68 5.21 -0.76
CA LEU A 141 -0.84 5.43 -2.19
C LEU A 141 -0.95 6.92 -2.54
N GLY A 142 -1.67 7.72 -1.73
CA GLY A 142 -1.76 9.16 -1.90
C GLY A 142 -0.38 9.82 -1.89
N VAL A 143 0.45 9.48 -0.91
CA VAL A 143 1.83 9.97 -0.81
C VAL A 143 2.70 9.45 -1.96
N ALA A 144 2.55 8.18 -2.35
CA ALA A 144 3.30 7.57 -3.45
C ALA A 144 2.98 8.21 -4.80
N ILE A 145 1.71 8.55 -5.06
CA ILE A 145 1.25 9.24 -6.27
C ILE A 145 1.82 10.66 -6.38
N ASP A 146 1.86 11.39 -5.26
CA ASP A 146 2.42 12.74 -5.19
C ASP A 146 3.94 12.72 -5.40
N ALA A 147 4.63 11.71 -4.86
CA ALA A 147 6.06 11.54 -5.03
C ALA A 147 6.48 11.06 -6.43
N ALA A 148 5.59 10.38 -7.16
CA ALA A 148 5.89 9.86 -8.48
C ALA A 148 5.98 10.99 -9.54
N THR A 149 6.86 10.79 -10.52
CA THR A 149 6.99 11.64 -11.72
C THR A 149 6.69 10.84 -12.99
N ARG A 150 6.92 9.53 -12.95
CA ARG A 150 6.66 8.59 -14.04
C ARG A 150 5.16 8.33 -14.20
N LYS A 151 4.66 8.57 -15.41
CA LYS A 151 3.23 8.42 -15.73
C LYS A 151 2.72 7.00 -15.54
N ASP A 152 3.51 5.99 -15.92
CA ASP A 152 3.12 4.58 -15.79
C ASP A 152 3.02 4.13 -14.33
N ILE A 153 3.93 4.59 -13.46
CA ILE A 153 3.84 4.38 -12.02
C ILE A 153 2.56 5.03 -11.47
N LYS A 154 2.29 6.30 -11.81
CA LYS A 154 1.05 6.97 -11.39
C LYS A 154 -0.20 6.24 -11.86
N THR A 155 -0.21 5.72 -13.09
CA THR A 155 -1.35 4.95 -13.60
C THR A 155 -1.62 3.71 -12.76
N VAL A 156 -0.58 2.94 -12.41
CA VAL A 156 -0.75 1.76 -11.55
C VAL A 156 -1.23 2.18 -10.16
N TYR A 157 -0.58 3.14 -9.49
CA TYR A 157 -1.00 3.57 -8.15
C TYR A 157 -2.43 4.14 -8.11
N ASN A 158 -2.88 4.88 -9.12
CA ASN A 158 -4.27 5.35 -9.15
C ASN A 158 -5.28 4.20 -9.34
N ASN A 159 -4.90 3.13 -10.05
CA ASN A 159 -5.76 1.96 -10.19
C ASN A 159 -5.85 1.18 -8.87
N LEU A 160 -4.71 1.01 -8.17
CA LEU A 160 -4.65 0.42 -6.83
C LEU A 160 -5.52 1.24 -5.86
N LEU A 161 -5.35 2.56 -5.82
CA LEU A 161 -6.13 3.47 -4.96
C LEU A 161 -7.64 3.31 -5.18
N GLN A 162 -8.06 3.16 -6.43
CA GLN A 162 -9.46 2.90 -6.75
C GLN A 162 -9.93 1.51 -6.26
N GLY A 163 -9.05 0.51 -6.30
CA GLY A 163 -9.24 -0.81 -5.70
C GLY A 163 -9.47 -0.71 -4.19
N SER A 164 -8.53 -0.10 -3.47
CA SER A 164 -8.55 0.04 -2.01
C SER A 164 -9.78 0.81 -1.53
N LEU A 165 -10.20 1.86 -2.25
CA LEU A 165 -11.48 2.56 -1.98
C LEU A 165 -12.71 1.66 -2.11
N ASN A 166 -12.71 0.73 -3.07
CA ASN A 166 -13.79 -0.24 -3.23
C ASN A 166 -13.76 -1.31 -2.13
N HIS A 167 -12.57 -1.76 -1.72
CA HIS A 167 -12.36 -2.69 -0.63
C HIS A 167 -12.81 -2.09 0.70
N LEU A 168 -12.40 -0.87 1.01
CA LEU A 168 -12.84 -0.12 2.20
C LEU A 168 -14.36 -0.07 2.27
N LYS A 169 -15.01 0.34 1.17
CA LYS A 169 -16.47 0.35 1.07
C LYS A 169 -17.09 -1.03 1.33
N ALA A 170 -16.46 -2.10 0.83
CA ALA A 170 -16.93 -3.47 1.05
C ALA A 170 -16.78 -3.90 2.53
N PHE A 171 -15.66 -3.59 3.19
CA PHE A 171 -15.47 -3.87 4.61
C PHE A 171 -16.46 -3.10 5.48
N VAL A 172 -16.64 -1.80 5.23
CA VAL A 172 -17.63 -0.96 5.91
C VAL A 172 -19.05 -1.52 5.73
N SER A 173 -19.40 -1.94 4.51
CA SER A 173 -20.70 -2.55 4.23
C SER A 173 -20.91 -3.88 4.96
N ASN A 174 -19.85 -4.65 5.22
CA ASN A 174 -19.93 -5.87 6.01
C ASN A 174 -20.02 -5.58 7.50
N LEU A 175 -19.26 -4.61 8.03
CA LEU A 175 -19.37 -4.15 9.42
C LEU A 175 -20.78 -3.65 9.77
N ALA A 176 -21.44 -2.96 8.86
CA ALA A 176 -22.81 -2.50 9.05
C ALA A 176 -23.80 -3.64 9.33
N LYS A 177 -23.56 -4.85 8.80
CA LYS A 177 -24.39 -6.04 9.06
C LYS A 177 -24.27 -6.53 10.51
N TYR A 178 -23.19 -6.16 11.19
CA TYR A 178 -22.96 -6.42 12.61
C TYR A 178 -23.40 -5.24 13.50
N GLY A 179 -24.08 -4.24 12.93
CA GLY A 179 -24.49 -3.04 13.65
C GLY A 179 -23.33 -2.10 14.00
N VAL A 180 -22.17 -2.26 13.34
CA VAL A 180 -21.00 -1.39 13.54
C VAL A 180 -21.03 -0.28 12.49
N THR A 181 -21.08 0.97 12.95
CA THR A 181 -20.94 2.15 12.09
C THR A 181 -19.46 2.53 12.00
N TYR A 182 -19.00 2.78 10.78
CA TYR A 182 -17.68 3.30 10.48
C TYR A 182 -17.71 4.84 10.45
N GLU A 183 -16.72 5.48 11.05
CA GLU A 183 -16.46 6.91 10.97
C GLU A 183 -14.99 7.12 10.54
N PRO A 184 -14.73 7.78 9.40
CA PRO A 184 -13.38 8.12 8.94
C PRO A 184 -12.71 9.25 9.76
#